data_AF-A0A368P5W9-F1
#
_entry.id   AF-A0A368P5W9-F1
#
_cell.length_a   1.000
_cell.length_b   1.000
_cell.length_c   1.000
_cell.angle_alpha   90.00
_cell.angle_beta   90.00
_cell.angle_gamma   90.00
#
_symmetry.space_group_name_H-M   'P 1'
#
loop_
_entity.id
_entity.type
_entity.pdbx_description
1 polymer ?
#
loop_
_entity_poly.entity_id
_entity_poly.type
_entity_poly.pdbx_seq_one_letter_code
_entity_poly.pdbx_strand_id
1 'polypeptide(L)'
;MKKYFTLLSFIAVFFIGLQQTQAQDSRQQSPEQVAKMQTHAIHQAATLTGDQQAETFYILVDYHQNLKGLRGNTSIEDVKKVKASLVESTNAKLKAVLNAEQYAAHLELLNEYSK
;
A
#
# COMPACT_ATOMS: atom_id res chain seq x y z
N MET A 1 26.71 17.85 -9.27
CA MET A 1 25.37 18.41 -9.54
C MET A 1 24.52 17.36 -10.24
N LYS A 2 23.59 16.72 -9.54
CA LYS A 2 22.68 15.71 -10.12
C LYS A 2 21.36 16.40 -10.43
N LYS A 3 21.11 16.71 -11.70
CA LYS A 3 19.88 17.32 -12.19
C LYS A 3 18.94 16.21 -12.66
N TYR A 4 17.99 15.82 -11.81
CA TYR A 4 16.79 15.07 -12.20
C TYR A 4 15.57 15.78 -11.62
N PHE A 5 15.26 16.94 -12.18
CA PHE A 5 14.08 17.73 -11.85
C PHE A 5 13.27 17.95 -13.13
N THR A 6 12.69 16.89 -13.71
CA THR A 6 11.52 17.01 -14.60
C THR A 6 10.95 15.64 -14.98
N LEU A 7 10.17 15.03 -14.07
CA LEU A 7 9.15 14.04 -14.45
C LEU A 7 7.98 14.06 -13.44
N LEU A 8 7.50 15.25 -13.09
CA LEU A 8 6.64 15.45 -11.91
C LEU A 8 5.17 15.81 -12.23
N SER A 9 4.68 15.63 -13.46
CA SER A 9 3.45 16.34 -13.89
C SER A 9 2.27 15.51 -14.42
N PHE A 10 2.22 14.18 -14.26
CA PHE A 10 1.06 13.40 -14.75
C PHE A 10 0.18 12.72 -13.70
N ILE A 11 0.56 12.70 -12.41
CA ILE A 11 -0.16 11.89 -11.40
C ILE A 11 -0.72 12.71 -10.23
N ALA A 12 -0.46 14.02 -10.17
CA ALA A 12 -1.00 14.89 -9.10
C ALA A 12 -2.53 14.79 -8.98
N VAL A 13 -3.25 14.48 -10.06
CA VAL A 13 -4.72 14.30 -10.07
C VAL A 13 -5.19 13.16 -9.15
N PHE A 14 -4.40 12.09 -8.96
CA PHE A 14 -4.79 10.99 -8.07
C PHE A 14 -4.76 11.38 -6.58
N PHE A 15 -3.90 12.35 -6.19
CA PHE A 15 -3.66 12.70 -4.79
C PHE A 15 -4.23 14.05 -4.35
N ILE A 16 -4.68 14.91 -5.28
CA ILE A 16 -5.33 16.20 -4.98
C ILE A 16 -6.62 16.02 -4.13
N GLY A 17 -7.24 14.84 -4.12
CA GLY A 17 -8.43 14.54 -3.33
C GLY A 17 -8.20 14.12 -1.87
N LEU A 18 -6.98 14.19 -1.32
CA LEU A 18 -6.71 13.82 0.07
C LEU A 18 -7.06 14.92 1.10
N GLN A 19 -7.83 15.95 0.71
CA GLN A 19 -8.40 16.92 1.65
C GLN A 19 -9.44 16.25 2.56
N GLN A 20 -8.90 15.66 3.63
CA GLN A 20 -9.46 15.43 4.96
C GLN A 20 -10.95 15.77 5.12
N THR A 21 -11.82 14.85 4.71
CA THR A 21 -13.24 14.88 5.09
C THR A 21 -13.35 14.48 6.57
N GLN A 22 -13.26 15.45 7.46
CA GLN A 22 -13.57 15.31 8.88
C GLN A 22 -15.10 15.39 9.05
N ALA A 23 -15.82 14.33 8.70
CA ALA A 23 -17.23 14.17 9.04
C ALA A 23 -17.37 12.95 9.97
N GLN A 24 -17.93 13.19 11.15
CA GLN A 24 -18.02 12.27 12.28
C GLN A 24 -18.83 10.99 11.99
N ASP A 25 -18.33 9.89 12.57
CA ASP A 25 -19.04 8.66 12.96
C ASP A 25 -19.54 7.66 11.90
N SER A 26 -18.60 6.88 11.36
CA SER A 26 -18.72 5.40 11.13
C SER A 26 -17.36 4.79 10.74
N ARG A 27 -16.32 5.13 11.51
CA ARG A 27 -14.87 5.13 11.20
C ARG A 27 -14.23 3.78 10.85
N GLN A 28 -14.66 3.11 9.79
CA GLN A 28 -13.88 2.02 9.20
C GLN A 28 -13.48 2.38 7.78
N GLN A 29 -12.21 2.78 7.62
CA GLN A 29 -11.64 3.10 6.31
C GLN A 29 -11.87 1.94 5.35
N SER A 30 -12.27 2.23 4.12
CA SER A 30 -12.42 1.19 3.10
C SER A 30 -11.05 0.62 2.73
N PRO A 31 -10.97 -0.65 2.27
CA PRO A 31 -9.73 -1.23 1.74
C PRO A 31 -9.00 -0.31 0.75
N GLU A 32 -9.76 0.37 -0.11
CA GLU A 32 -9.27 1.31 -1.11
C GLU A 32 -8.69 2.58 -0.50
N GLN A 33 -9.30 3.12 0.56
CA GLN A 33 -8.76 4.28 1.27
C GLN A 33 -7.42 3.95 1.94
N VAL A 34 -7.34 2.79 2.60
CA VAL A 34 -6.10 2.34 3.25
C VAL A 34 -5.02 2.03 2.20
N ALA A 35 -5.36 1.34 1.12
CA ALA A 35 -4.46 1.05 0.02
C ALA A 35 -3.93 2.32 -0.64
N LYS A 36 -4.77 3.34 -0.82
CA LYS A 36 -4.36 4.64 -1.38
C LYS A 36 -3.35 5.35 -0.48
N MET A 37 -3.58 5.35 0.84
CA MET A 37 -2.63 5.93 1.81
C MET A 37 -1.29 5.19 1.80
N GLN A 38 -1.31 3.85 1.78
CA GLN A 38 -0.09 3.05 1.74
C GLN A 38 0.67 3.22 0.42
N THR A 39 -0.03 3.24 -0.72
CA THR A 39 0.58 3.52 -2.03
C THR A 39 1.25 4.89 -2.04
N HIS A 40 0.61 5.89 -1.43
CA HIS A 40 1.20 7.22 -1.29
C HIS A 40 2.49 7.18 -0.45
N ALA A 41 2.48 6.51 0.70
CA ALA A 41 3.65 6.39 1.56
C ALA A 41 4.81 5.67 0.85
N ILE A 42 4.54 4.58 0.14
CA ILE A 42 5.54 3.86 -0.65
C ILE A 42 6.06 4.77 -1.78
N HIS A 43 5.18 5.52 -2.46
CA HIS A 43 5.60 6.50 -3.47
C HIS A 43 6.51 7.60 -2.90
N GLN A 44 6.21 8.12 -1.71
CA GLN A 44 7.06 9.11 -1.05
C GLN A 44 8.46 8.55 -0.70
N ALA A 45 8.53 7.28 -0.29
CA ALA A 45 9.78 6.63 0.07
C ALA A 45 10.61 6.18 -1.15
N ALA A 46 9.96 5.68 -2.20
CA ALA A 46 10.59 4.96 -3.30
C ALA A 46 10.42 5.62 -4.69
N THR A 47 9.72 6.75 -4.78
CA THR A 47 9.44 7.47 -6.04
C THR A 47 8.90 6.54 -7.13
N LEU A 48 7.78 5.88 -6.85
CA LEU A 48 7.13 4.96 -7.80
C LEU A 48 6.72 5.65 -9.11
N THR A 49 6.88 4.97 -10.24
CA THR A 49 6.29 5.42 -11.53
C THR A 49 4.76 5.35 -11.52
N GLY A 50 4.09 5.94 -12.51
CA GLY A 50 2.62 5.88 -12.60
C GLY A 50 2.08 4.46 -12.64
N ASP A 51 2.65 3.62 -13.49
CA ASP A 51 2.25 2.21 -13.61
C ASP A 51 2.53 1.45 -12.30
N GLN A 52 3.69 1.69 -11.67
CA GLN A 52 4.02 1.09 -10.38
C GLN A 52 3.06 1.51 -9.27
N GLN A 53 2.62 2.77 -9.25
CA GLN A 53 1.61 3.25 -8.29
C GLN A 53 0.26 2.58 -8.51
N ALA A 54 -0.19 2.44 -9.76
CA ALA A 54 -1.46 1.78 -10.07
C ALA A 54 -1.45 0.30 -9.67
N GLU A 55 -0.41 -0.44 -10.04
CA GLU A 55 -0.25 -1.85 -9.68
C GLU A 55 -0.10 -2.05 -8.17
N THR A 56 0.71 -1.22 -7.51
CA THR A 56 0.86 -1.22 -6.05
C THR A 56 -0.49 -0.98 -5.36
N PHE A 57 -1.27 -0.01 -5.86
CA PHE A 57 -2.60 0.26 -5.34
C PHE A 57 -3.52 -0.97 -5.45
N TYR A 58 -3.60 -1.61 -6.62
CA TYR A 58 -4.44 -2.80 -6.80
C TYR A 58 -4.02 -3.97 -5.92
N ILE A 59 -2.71 -4.22 -5.80
CA ILE A 59 -2.17 -5.25 -4.90
C ILE A 59 -2.58 -4.99 -3.45
N LEU A 60 -2.50 -3.74 -3.00
CA LEU A 60 -2.87 -3.38 -1.63
C LEU A 60 -4.38 -3.40 -1.39
N VAL A 61 -5.19 -3.05 -2.39
CA VAL A 61 -6.66 -3.21 -2.32
C VAL A 61 -7.02 -4.69 -2.11
N ASP A 62 -6.46 -5.58 -2.93
CA ASP A 62 -6.66 -7.03 -2.82
C ASP A 62 -6.29 -7.53 -1.42
N TYR A 63 -5.11 -7.13 -0.92
CA TYR A 63 -4.68 -7.48 0.44
C TYR A 63 -5.68 -7.04 1.53
N HIS A 64 -6.12 -5.78 1.52
CA HIS A 64 -7.03 -5.26 2.54
C HIS A 64 -8.45 -5.83 2.43
N GLN A 65 -8.92 -6.13 1.22
CA GLN A 65 -10.19 -6.81 1.00
C GLN A 65 -10.16 -8.24 1.57
N ASN A 66 -9.08 -8.99 1.29
CA ASN A 66 -8.90 -10.33 1.85
C ASN A 66 -8.81 -10.29 3.38
N LEU A 67 -8.04 -9.37 3.96
CA LEU A 67 -7.97 -9.19 5.42
C LEU A 67 -9.32 -8.88 6.06
N LYS A 68 -10.14 -8.05 5.42
CA LYS A 68 -11.50 -7.74 5.89
C LYS A 68 -12.38 -8.98 5.87
N GLY A 69 -12.24 -9.84 4.86
CA GLY A 69 -12.94 -11.12 4.72
C GLY A 69 -12.60 -12.15 5.79
N LEU A 70 -11.44 -12.04 6.46
CA LEU A 70 -11.04 -12.94 7.55
C LEU A 70 -11.80 -12.71 8.87
N ARG A 71 -12.68 -11.70 8.93
CA ARG A 71 -13.53 -11.44 10.10
C ARG A 71 -14.75 -12.38 10.08
N GLY A 72 -14.55 -13.65 10.44
CA GLY A 72 -15.60 -14.67 10.54
C GLY A 72 -15.15 -15.91 11.32
N ASN A 73 -16.09 -16.82 11.65
CA ASN A 73 -15.97 -18.05 12.46
C ASN A 73 -14.81 -19.00 12.06
N THR A 74 -13.58 -18.58 12.31
CA THR A 74 -12.36 -19.34 12.01
C THR A 74 -11.50 -19.35 13.27
N SER A 75 -10.74 -20.42 13.51
CA SER A 75 -9.83 -20.49 14.65
C SER A 75 -8.77 -19.38 14.55
N ILE A 76 -8.22 -18.96 15.70
CA ILE A 76 -7.18 -17.93 15.76
C ILE A 76 -5.93 -18.39 14.98
N GLU A 77 -5.60 -19.67 15.07
CA GLU A 77 -4.48 -20.32 14.40
C GLU A 77 -4.63 -20.27 12.87
N ASP A 78 -5.83 -20.56 12.36
CA ASP A 78 -6.12 -20.48 10.93
C ASP A 78 -6.05 -19.05 10.42
N VAL A 79 -6.60 -18.09 11.19
CA VAL A 79 -6.50 -16.66 10.85
C VAL A 79 -5.03 -16.22 10.78
N LYS A 80 -4.18 -16.65 11.72
CA LYS A 80 -2.74 -16.34 11.69
C LYS A 80 -2.07 -16.92 10.44
N LYS A 81 -2.35 -18.19 10.11
CA LYS A 81 -1.78 -18.86 8.93
C LYS A 81 -2.18 -18.16 7.63
N VAL A 82 -3.47 -17.83 7.49
CA VAL A 82 -3.97 -17.14 6.29
C VAL A 82 -3.39 -15.73 6.18
N LYS A 83 -3.28 -14.99 7.29
CA LYS A 83 -2.60 -13.69 7.30
C LYS A 83 -1.14 -13.79 6.86
N ALA A 84 -0.39 -14.76 7.36
CA ALA A 84 1.01 -14.95 6.98
C ALA A 84 1.14 -15.23 5.46
N SER A 85 0.30 -16.11 4.93
CA SER A 85 0.26 -16.41 3.50
C SER A 85 -0.14 -15.20 2.64
N LEU A 86 -1.11 -14.39 3.11
CA LEU A 86 -1.49 -13.14 2.45
C LEU A 86 -0.32 -12.14 2.42
N VAL A 87 0.40 -11.97 3.53
CA VAL A 87 1.58 -11.09 3.59
C VAL A 87 2.66 -11.58 2.62
N GLU A 88 2.95 -12.87 2.59
CA GLU A 88 3.95 -13.45 1.69
C GLU A 88 3.58 -13.24 0.21
N SER A 89 2.35 -13.57 -0.16
CA SER A 89 1.83 -13.37 -1.53
C SER A 89 1.86 -11.90 -1.94
N THR A 90 1.41 -10.99 -1.06
CA THR A 90 1.44 -9.54 -1.30
C THR A 90 2.88 -9.05 -1.50
N ASN A 91 3.82 -9.48 -0.66
CA ASN A 91 5.23 -9.10 -0.79
C ASN A 91 5.84 -9.62 -2.09
N ALA A 92 5.51 -10.84 -2.52
CA ALA A 92 5.94 -11.39 -3.80
C ALA A 92 5.42 -10.57 -4.99
N LYS A 93 4.13 -10.19 -4.98
CA LYS A 93 3.52 -9.32 -6.00
C LYS A 93 4.20 -7.94 -6.02
N LEU A 94 4.40 -7.32 -4.84
CA LEU A 94 5.07 -6.02 -4.75
C LEU A 94 6.52 -6.10 -5.26
N LYS A 95 7.26 -7.14 -4.94
CA LYS A 95 8.63 -7.36 -5.45
C LYS A 95 8.70 -7.50 -6.98
N ALA A 96 7.62 -7.97 -7.62
CA ALA A 96 7.55 -8.06 -9.08
C ALA A 96 7.29 -6.70 -9.75
N VAL A 97 6.63 -5.77 -9.05
CA VAL A 97 6.30 -4.42 -9.53
C VAL A 97 7.40 -3.41 -9.22
N LEU A 98 8.01 -3.54 -8.05
CA LEU A 98 9.05 -2.64 -7.54
C LEU A 98 10.42 -3.12 -7.99
N ASN A 99 11.31 -2.19 -8.35
CA ASN A 99 12.71 -2.54 -8.54
C ASN A 99 13.39 -2.81 -7.18
N ALA A 100 14.64 -3.30 -7.20
CA ALA A 100 15.35 -3.71 -5.98
C ALA A 100 15.50 -2.58 -4.95
N GLU A 101 15.80 -1.36 -5.38
CA GLU A 101 15.96 -0.19 -4.50
C GLU A 101 14.60 0.24 -3.90
N GLN A 102 13.56 0.26 -4.73
CA GLN A 102 12.20 0.61 -4.31
C GLN A 102 11.63 -0.41 -3.32
N TYR A 103 11.90 -1.70 -3.55
CA TYR A 103 11.50 -2.76 -2.64
C TYR A 103 12.25 -2.68 -1.30
N ALA A 104 13.55 -2.35 -1.32
CA ALA A 104 14.30 -2.13 -0.09
C ALA A 104 13.74 -0.96 0.73
N ALA A 105 13.41 0.16 0.10
CA ALA A 105 12.77 1.29 0.77
C ALA A 105 11.37 0.93 1.34
N HIS A 106 10.62 0.08 0.66
CA HIS A 106 9.36 -0.44 1.20
C HIS A 106 9.58 -1.31 2.45
N LEU A 107 10.59 -2.18 2.47
CA LEU A 107 10.91 -2.99 3.65
C LEU A 107 11.36 -2.13 4.84
N GLU A 108 12.10 -1.05 4.59
CA GLU A 108 12.49 -0.10 5.61
C GLU A 108 11.27 0.60 6.22
N LEU A 109 10.34 1.07 5.38
CA LEU A 109 9.06 1.64 5.82
C LEU A 109 8.26 0.65 6.71
N LEU A 110 8.22 -0.63 6.35
CA LEU A 110 7.56 -1.65 7.18
C LEU A 110 8.24 -1.84 8.54
N ASN A 111 9.58 -1.81 8.58
CA ASN A 111 10.34 -1.92 9.82
C ASN A 111 10.13 -0.71 10.74
N GLU A 112 9.97 0.50 10.19
CA GLU A 112 9.66 1.71 10.96
C GLU A 112 8.30 1.62 11.64
N TYR A 113 7.28 1.09 10.96
CA TYR A 113 5.95 0.91 11.55
C TYR A 113 5.86 -0.25 12.55
N SER A 114 6.87 -1.12 12.61
CA SER A 114 6.91 -2.27 13.53
C SER A 114 7.67 -1.98 14.84
N LYS A 115 8.26 -0.79 15.00
CA LYS A 115 8.93 -0.33 16.23
C LYS A 115 7.95 0.40 17.15
#